data_AF-K2BK06-F1
#
_entry.id   AF-K2BK06-F1
#
_cell.length_a   1.000
_cell.length_b   1.000
_cell.length_c   1.000
_cell.angle_alpha   90.00
_cell.angle_beta   90.00
_cell.angle_gamma   90.00
#
_symmetry.space_group_name_H-M   'P 1'
#
loop_
_entity.id
_entity.type
_entity.pdbx_description
1 polymer ?
#
loop_
_entity_poly.entity_id
_entity_poly.type
_entity_poly.pdbx_seq_one_letter_code
_entity_poly.pdbx_strand_id
1 'polypeptide(L)' 'LPPSPIGNPGLDSIRVATNPADSPYWFYLHDKTGTIHYAKTLAEHNANIAKYIIK' A
#
# COMPACT_ATOMS: atom_id res chain seq x y z
N LEU A 1 -8.44 12.49 -5.57
CA LEU A 1 -9.31 11.31 -5.83
C LEU A 1 -9.94 11.49 -7.21
N PRO A 2 -10.25 10.41 -7.95
CA PRO A 2 -11.05 10.49 -9.17
C PRO A 2 -12.44 11.10 -8.88
N PRO A 3 -13.17 11.60 -9.90
CA PRO A 3 -14.49 12.22 -9.69
C PRO A 3 -15.57 11.24 -9.24
N SER A 4 -15.38 9.92 -9.45
CA SER A 4 -16.30 8.85 -9.02
C SER A 4 -15.53 7.57 -8.63
N PRO A 5 -16.17 6.61 -7.92
CA PRO A 5 -15.59 5.29 -7.69
C PRO A 5 -15.23 4.58 -9.00
N ILE A 6 -14.15 3.78 -8.97
CA ILE A 6 -13.67 2.98 -10.11
C ILE A 6 -14.21 1.55 -10.14
N GLY A 7 -14.90 1.14 -9.07
CA GLY A 7 -15.46 -0.21 -8.90
C GLY A 7 -16.43 -0.24 -7.74
N ASN A 8 -16.95 -1.44 -7.44
CA ASN A 8 -17.92 -1.66 -6.37
C ASN A 8 -17.20 -2.14 -5.10
N PRO A 9 -16.94 -1.28 -4.10
CA PRO A 9 -16.24 -1.68 -2.89
C PRO A 9 -17.10 -2.62 -2.04
N GLY A 10 -16.48 -3.66 -1.49
CA GLY A 10 -17.12 -4.47 -0.45
C GLY A 10 -17.27 -3.69 0.86
N LEU A 11 -18.06 -4.25 1.79
CA LEU A 11 -18.32 -3.60 3.09
C LEU A 11 -17.03 -3.35 3.89
N ASP A 12 -16.07 -4.28 3.83
CA ASP A 12 -14.80 -4.14 4.53
C ASP A 12 -13.97 -2.97 3.98
N SER A 13 -13.95 -2.78 2.66
CA SER A 13 -13.27 -1.64 2.03
C SER A 13 -13.89 -0.32 2.44
N ILE A 14 -15.23 -0.25 2.52
CA ILE A 14 -15.95 0.95 3.00
C ILE A 14 -15.57 1.24 4.45
N ARG A 15 -15.61 0.23 5.32
CA ARG A 15 -15.29 0.38 6.74
C ARG A 15 -13.87 0.93 6.95
N VAL A 16 -12.87 0.35 6.29
CA VAL A 16 -11.47 0.79 6.41
C VAL A 16 -11.26 2.18 5.81
N ALA A 17 -11.95 2.52 4.71
CA ALA A 17 -11.88 3.86 4.15
C ALA A 17 -12.44 4.93 5.11
N THR A 18 -13.49 4.60 5.87
CA THR A 18 -14.09 5.52 6.86
C THR A 18 -13.37 5.54 8.21
N ASN A 19 -12.68 4.47 8.56
CA ASN A 19 -11.97 4.33 9.83
C ASN A 19 -10.59 3.68 9.61
N PRO A 20 -9.63 4.43 9.03
CA PRO A 20 -8.30 3.90 8.77
C PRO A 20 -7.52 3.71 10.07
N ALA A 21 -6.61 2.75 10.09
CA ALA A 21 -5.64 2.64 11.16
C ALA A 21 -4.58 3.74 11.03
N ASP A 22 -4.17 4.33 12.16
CA ASP A 22 -3.04 5.24 12.17
C ASP A 22 -1.77 4.52 11.74
N SER A 23 -1.08 5.07 10.75
CA SER A 23 0.09 4.46 10.14
C SER A 23 1.10 5.51 9.72
N PRO A 24 2.40 5.31 10.01
CA PRO A 24 3.47 6.21 9.55
C PRO A 24 3.93 5.90 8.12
N TYR A 25 3.35 4.90 7.45
CA TYR A 25 3.83 4.40 6.16
C TYR A 25 3.19 5.16 4.99
N TRP A 26 4.04 5.65 4.08
CA TRP A 26 3.63 6.38 2.88
C TRP A 26 3.80 5.57 1.61
N PHE A 27 4.60 4.50 1.67
CA PHE A 27 4.93 3.66 0.52
C PHE A 27 4.69 2.20 0.87
N TYR A 28 4.29 1.42 -0.13
CA TYR A 28 4.18 -0.03 -0.04
C TYR A 28 4.54 -0.67 -1.38
N LEU A 29 4.98 -1.93 -1.35
CA LEU A 29 5.11 -2.78 -2.55
C LEU A 29 4.77 -4.22 -2.20
N HIS A 30 4.37 -5.00 -3.20
CA HIS A 30 4.23 -6.46 -3.07
C HIS A 30 5.45 -7.14 -3.71
N ASP A 31 6.03 -8.12 -3.03
CA ASP A 31 7.05 -8.98 -3.64
C ASP A 31 6.43 -10.11 -4.49
N LYS A 32 7.27 -10.96 -5.09
CA LYS A 32 6.84 -12.09 -5.94
C LYS A 32 5.97 -13.13 -5.21
N THR A 33 6.01 -13.14 -3.87
CA THR A 33 5.17 -14.02 -3.03
C THR A 33 3.86 -13.36 -2.60
N GLY A 34 3.66 -12.09 -2.96
CA GLY A 34 2.51 -11.29 -2.56
C GLY A 34 2.67 -10.59 -1.21
N THR A 35 3.81 -10.74 -0.53
CA THR A 35 4.06 -10.11 0.78
C THR A 35 4.22 -8.61 0.62
N ILE A 36 3.55 -7.85 1.49
CA ILE A 36 3.58 -6.38 1.49
C ILE A 36 4.79 -5.88 2.30
N HIS A 37 5.57 -4.99 1.69
CA HIS A 37 6.69 -4.29 2.33
C HIS A 37 6.39 -2.80 2.40
N TYR A 38 6.20 -2.28 3.62
CA TYR A 38 5.89 -0.87 3.87
C TYR A 38 7.15 -0.02 4.09
N ALA A 39 7.06 1.28 3.80
CA ALA A 39 8.13 2.24 4.03
C ALA A 39 7.58 3.62 4.39
N LYS A 40 8.30 4.34 5.25
CA LYS A 40 7.96 5.71 5.70
C LYS A 40 8.56 6.77 4.77
N THR A 41 9.71 6.46 4.17
CA THR A 41 10.44 7.37 3.31
C THR A 41 10.69 6.77 1.92
N LEU A 42 10.97 7.64 0.95
CA LEU A 42 11.35 7.22 -0.40
C LEU A 42 12.64 6.38 -0.40
N ALA A 43 13.60 6.72 0.47
CA ALA A 43 14.86 5.97 0.58
C ALA A 43 14.62 4.53 1.04
N GLU A 44 13.76 4.33 2.06
CA GLU A 44 13.34 3.01 2.51
C GLU A 44 12.58 2.23 1.42
N HIS A 45 11.70 2.91 0.67
CA HIS A 45 10.98 2.29 -0.43
C HIS A 45 11.92 1.79 -1.54
N ASN A 46 12.91 2.60 -1.93
CA ASN A 46 13.90 2.20 -2.93
C ASN A 46 14.78 1.04 -2.44
N ALA A 47 15.13 1.01 -1.15
CA ALA A 47 15.83 -0.13 -0.57
C ALA A 47 14.98 -1.41 -0.61
N ASN A 48 13.67 -1.30 -0.33
CA ASN A 48 12.74 -2.43 -0.47
C ASN A 48 12.63 -2.90 -1.93
N ILE A 49 12.59 -2.00 -2.92
CA ILE A 49 12.60 -2.37 -4.35
C ILE A 49 13.87 -3.18 -4.69
N ALA A 50 15.04 -2.68 -4.31
CA ALA A 50 16.30 -3.36 -4.59
C ALA A 50 16.38 -4.74 -3.94
N LYS A 51 15.78 -4.90 -2.74
CA LYS A 51 15.79 -6.15 -1.98
C LYS A 51 14.78 -7.18 -2.48
N TYR A 52 13.57 -6.75 -2.83
CA TYR A 52 12.43 -7.64 -3.03
C TYR A 52 11.92 -7.74 -4.48
N ILE A 53 12.28 -6.79 -5.36
CA ILE A 53 11.77 -6.73 -6.74
C ILE A 53 12.87 -7.05 -7.77
N ILE A 54 14.04 -6.41 -7.65
CA ILE A 54 15.09 -6.46 -8.68
C ILE A 54 15.87 -7.79 -8.66
N LYS A 55 15.69 -8.61 -7.62
CA LYS A 55 16.37 -9.91 -7.47
C LYS A 55 15.63 -11.07 -8.14
#